data_AF-A0A968TSY2-F1
#
_entry.id   AF-A0A968TSY2-F1
#
_cell.length_a   1.000
_cell.length_b   1.000
_cell.length_c   1.000
_cell.angle_alpha   90.00
_cell.angle_beta   90.00
_cell.angle_gamma   90.00
#
_symmetry.space_group_name_H-M   'P 1'
#
loop_
_entity.id
_entity.type
_entity.pdbx_description
1 polymer ?
#
loop_
_entity_poly.entity_id
_entity_poly.type
_entity_poly.pdbx_seq_one_letter_code
_entity_poly.pdbx_strand_id
1 'polypeptide(L)'
;MVRSGPGLGIGKAGWYCSAPQSENGAGSALMIGNETGVTNATVTIECTTTGRRASDSTIVVNTEIKLEEVTFSGSGFHEVSEDGGESYVGPHWRDSSSPLDGDADDPGDHRFPVSYTRNNPLELAVTFAFEPTVNLEIPVKIRGSGSGGLVIPETLASAENGKIRANGLTTMGVLPDEIRRFDPFEMTWQVSLDDGASWLEAGKSENRLFVTLADPITSPLYETLLDVGTRNADGQTTDEAAVAAIWADFAGPIPGVRRKLLDGHNQGDGTEMRYWVEEGSEPYPEVFAFCQLLEAMLDPEPVDPRLNGIGTCIAWSDFFHEILRALGILGSQIIQVQSSYPETSLLVRNWTFTSTGTAPTSCAPFTHRTTEASDETGLAGQGTPNPPSVFPIHSLVLFEGKYYEPSYGSGPFGGATGPEARRAWENASVAGFVRVCPGGGSVVKPNEPTIEEITFLSVQGDG
;
A
#
# COMPACT_ATOMS: atom_id res chain seq x y z
N MET A 1 35.29 19.08 -29.42
CA MET A 1 34.36 17.95 -29.24
C MET A 1 35.06 16.91 -28.40
N VAL A 2 34.77 16.86 -27.11
CA VAL A 2 35.23 15.85 -26.14
C VAL A 2 34.02 15.53 -25.27
N ARG A 3 33.74 14.23 -25.07
CA ARG A 3 32.67 13.72 -24.21
C ARG A 3 33.23 13.28 -22.84
N SER A 4 32.34 13.36 -21.84
CA SER A 4 32.20 12.62 -20.55
C SER A 4 32.97 13.04 -19.28
N GLY A 5 32.23 13.14 -18.15
CA GLY A 5 32.66 13.26 -16.73
C GLY A 5 31.99 14.42 -15.96
N PRO A 6 31.53 14.28 -14.69
CA PRO A 6 30.48 15.13 -14.11
C PRO A 6 31.01 16.50 -13.69
N GLY A 7 30.27 17.52 -14.13
CA GLY A 7 30.44 18.89 -13.70
C GLY A 7 30.24 19.91 -14.82
N LEU A 8 29.11 20.62 -14.81
CA LEU A 8 28.77 21.58 -15.86
C LEU A 8 29.03 23.00 -15.38
N GLY A 9 30.03 23.66 -15.96
CA GLY A 9 30.32 25.08 -15.75
C GLY A 9 29.62 25.94 -16.79
N ILE A 10 28.74 26.86 -16.38
CA ILE A 10 28.08 27.79 -17.32
C ILE A 10 28.66 29.20 -17.14
N GLY A 11 29.45 29.63 -18.11
CA GLY A 11 29.90 31.02 -18.24
C GLY A 11 29.74 31.50 -19.67
N LYS A 12 29.01 32.59 -19.89
CA LYS A 12 28.85 33.22 -21.22
C LYS A 12 29.57 34.56 -21.25
N ALA A 13 30.78 34.57 -21.79
CA ALA A 13 31.51 35.80 -22.07
C ALA A 13 31.40 36.12 -23.58
N GLY A 14 30.91 37.31 -23.92
CA GLY A 14 30.82 37.80 -25.30
C GLY A 14 31.98 38.74 -25.62
N TRP A 15 32.61 38.57 -26.77
CA TRP A 15 33.84 39.29 -27.10
C TRP A 15 33.83 39.90 -28.50
N TYR A 16 34.51 41.03 -28.62
CA TYR A 16 34.69 41.75 -29.89
C TYR A 16 36.17 41.99 -30.15
N CYS A 17 36.71 41.37 -31.21
CA CYS A 17 37.99 41.77 -31.79
C CYS A 17 37.73 42.70 -32.98
N SER A 18 37.96 44.01 -32.80
CA SER A 18 37.93 44.95 -33.91
C SER A 18 39.28 44.97 -34.64
N ALA A 19 39.34 44.30 -35.79
CA ALA A 19 40.36 44.59 -36.80
C ALA A 19 39.90 45.76 -37.68
N PRO A 20 40.81 46.63 -38.18
CA PRO A 20 40.45 47.59 -39.20
C PRO A 20 40.15 46.81 -40.49
N GLN A 21 38.86 46.70 -40.82
CA GLN A 21 38.25 46.14 -42.03
C GLN A 21 37.95 44.62 -42.06
N SER A 22 36.66 44.33 -41.84
CA SER A 22 35.79 43.34 -42.53
C SER A 22 35.53 41.92 -41.99
N GLU A 23 36.11 41.46 -40.88
CA GLU A 23 35.68 40.17 -40.29
C GLU A 23 35.45 40.28 -38.78
N ASN A 24 34.19 40.52 -38.38
CA ASN A 24 33.77 40.43 -37.00
C ASN A 24 33.47 38.97 -36.67
N GLY A 25 34.43 38.28 -36.05
CA GLY A 25 34.21 36.94 -35.49
C GLY A 25 33.62 37.04 -34.09
N ALA A 26 32.37 36.62 -33.91
CA ALA A 26 31.84 36.32 -32.58
C ALA A 26 32.31 34.92 -32.16
N GLY A 27 32.95 34.81 -31.00
CA GLY A 27 33.38 33.53 -30.42
C GLY A 27 32.71 33.29 -29.08
N SER A 28 32.40 32.03 -28.78
CA SER A 28 31.99 31.56 -27.45
C SER A 28 33.02 30.55 -26.93
N ALA A 29 33.24 30.55 -25.61
CA ALA A 29 34.06 29.57 -24.93
C ALA A 29 33.18 28.83 -23.90
N LEU A 30 33.24 27.49 -23.91
CA LEU A 30 32.63 26.64 -22.89
C LEU A 30 33.72 26.23 -21.91
N MET A 31 33.48 26.41 -20.62
CA MET A 31 34.37 25.96 -19.55
C MET A 31 33.73 24.77 -18.83
N ILE A 32 34.49 23.70 -18.66
CA ILE A 32 34.04 22.48 -17.98
C ILE A 32 34.96 22.31 -16.77
N GLY A 33 34.37 22.23 -15.58
CA GLY A 33 35.08 21.94 -14.33
C GLY A 33 35.18 20.42 -14.12
N ASN A 34 36.26 19.96 -13.47
CA ASN A 34 36.45 18.54 -13.14
C ASN A 34 36.03 18.19 -11.71
N GLU A 35 35.78 19.18 -10.85
CA GLU A 35 35.46 19.02 -9.42
C GLU A 35 34.38 20.02 -9.01
N THR A 36 33.41 19.60 -8.20
CA THR A 36 32.35 20.47 -7.67
C THR A 36 32.94 21.63 -6.87
N GLY A 37 32.37 22.82 -7.03
CA GLY A 37 32.82 24.03 -6.36
C GLY A 37 32.68 25.29 -7.20
N VAL A 38 32.93 26.43 -6.56
CA VAL A 38 32.94 27.74 -7.21
C VAL A 38 34.37 28.11 -7.56
N THR A 39 34.69 28.20 -8.85
CA THR A 39 36.02 28.61 -9.33
C THR A 39 35.92 29.91 -10.11
N ASN A 40 36.75 30.88 -9.77
CA ASN A 40 36.97 32.05 -10.63
C ASN A 40 37.85 31.63 -11.81
N ALA A 41 37.30 31.65 -13.02
CA ALA A 41 38.05 31.41 -14.23
C ALA A 41 38.22 32.72 -15.01
N THR A 42 39.46 33.11 -15.26
CA THR A 42 39.73 34.21 -16.18
C THR A 42 39.93 33.65 -17.58
N VAL A 43 38.98 33.91 -18.47
CA VAL A 43 39.15 33.61 -19.90
C VAL A 43 39.96 34.75 -20.50
N THR A 44 41.15 34.42 -21.01
CA THR A 44 41.95 35.37 -21.79
C THR A 44 41.92 34.95 -23.25
N ILE A 45 41.46 35.84 -24.11
CA ILE A 45 41.48 35.67 -25.57
C ILE A 45 42.57 36.58 -26.13
N GLU A 46 43.49 36.00 -26.91
CA GLU A 46 44.56 36.73 -27.59
C GLU A 46 44.31 36.73 -29.10
N CYS A 47 44.26 37.92 -29.70
CA CYS A 47 44.17 38.10 -31.14
C CYS A 47 45.56 37.88 -31.76
N THR A 48 45.75 36.73 -32.40
CA THR A 48 47.06 36.30 -32.95
C THR A 48 47.63 37.25 -34.01
N THR A 49 46.78 37.99 -34.73
CA THR A 49 47.21 38.94 -35.77
C THR A 49 47.63 40.31 -35.22
N THR A 50 47.10 40.73 -34.07
CA THR A 50 47.36 42.08 -33.50
C THR A 50 48.12 42.04 -32.18
N GLY A 51 48.24 40.88 -31.55
CA GLY A 51 48.80 40.71 -30.20
C GLY A 51 47.93 41.31 -29.08
N ARG A 52 46.71 41.79 -29.39
CA ARG A 52 45.80 42.34 -28.37
C ARG A 52 45.20 41.22 -27.55
N ARG A 53 45.18 41.41 -26.23
CA ARG A 53 44.56 40.52 -25.26
C ARG A 53 43.30 41.15 -24.70
N ALA A 54 42.24 40.36 -24.60
CA ALA A 54 41.05 40.68 -23.83
C ALA A 54 40.89 39.60 -22.76
N SER A 55 40.66 40.01 -21.51
CA SER A 55 40.44 39.11 -20.38
C SER A 55 39.15 39.48 -19.68
N ASP A 56 38.40 38.47 -19.29
CA ASP A 56 37.12 38.57 -18.61
C ASP A 56 37.11 37.46 -17.58
N SER A 57 36.69 37.82 -16.39
CA SER A 57 36.64 36.90 -15.27
C SER A 57 35.21 36.42 -15.17
N THR A 58 35.03 35.12 -15.35
CA THR A 58 33.74 34.48 -15.12
C THR A 58 33.83 33.57 -13.90
N ILE A 59 32.72 33.42 -13.20
CA ILE A 59 32.58 32.44 -12.14
C ILE A 59 32.11 31.16 -12.81
N VAL A 60 32.97 30.14 -12.79
CA VAL A 60 32.59 28.78 -13.18
C VAL A 60 32.12 28.10 -11.92
N VAL A 61 30.81 27.94 -11.78
CA VAL A 61 30.27 27.07 -10.75
C VAL A 61 30.19 25.68 -11.34
N ASN A 62 30.97 24.77 -10.78
CA ASN A 62 30.76 23.36 -10.97
C ASN A 62 29.78 22.87 -9.89
N THR A 63 28.57 22.53 -10.31
CA THR A 63 27.49 22.15 -9.40
C THR A 63 26.96 20.78 -9.77
N GLU A 64 26.63 20.00 -8.75
CA GLU A 64 25.77 18.84 -8.88
C GLU A 64 24.32 19.24 -8.68
N ILE A 65 23.44 18.55 -9.41
CA ILE A 65 22.00 18.67 -9.26
C ILE A 65 21.55 17.37 -8.61
N LYS A 66 20.98 17.48 -7.41
CA LYS A 66 20.48 16.36 -6.63
C LYS A 66 18.97 16.45 -6.52
N LEU A 67 18.29 15.31 -6.63
CA LEU A 67 16.87 15.20 -6.35
C LEU A 67 16.66 15.43 -4.86
N GLU A 68 15.70 16.28 -4.51
CA GLU A 68 15.39 16.59 -3.11
C GLU A 68 14.03 16.01 -2.74
N GLU A 69 12.99 16.24 -3.55
CA GLU A 69 11.62 15.86 -3.22
C GLU A 69 10.79 15.49 -4.46
N VAL A 70 9.92 14.48 -4.34
CA VAL A 70 8.86 14.17 -5.32
C VAL A 70 7.50 14.05 -4.62
N THR A 71 6.48 14.69 -5.18
CA THR A 71 5.10 14.64 -4.67
C THR A 71 4.16 14.12 -5.75
N PHE A 72 3.44 13.04 -5.45
CA PHE A 72 2.39 12.46 -6.29
C PHE A 72 1.04 13.15 -6.02
N SER A 73 0.20 13.23 -7.05
CA SER A 73 -1.09 13.92 -7.03
C SER A 73 -1.93 13.54 -8.26
N GLY A 74 -3.05 14.23 -8.47
CA GLY A 74 -3.85 14.13 -9.68
C GLY A 74 -5.14 13.36 -9.50
N SER A 75 -5.90 13.25 -10.60
CA SER A 75 -7.27 12.73 -10.57
C SER A 75 -7.39 11.25 -10.18
N GLY A 76 -6.36 10.44 -10.45
CA GLY A 76 -6.34 9.03 -10.08
C GLY A 76 -5.59 8.73 -8.79
N PHE A 77 -5.04 9.73 -8.10
CA PHE A 77 -4.24 9.56 -6.88
C PHE A 77 -5.13 9.40 -5.64
N HIS A 78 -4.76 8.46 -4.78
CA HIS A 78 -5.42 8.22 -3.50
C HIS A 78 -4.38 8.24 -2.37
N GLU A 79 -4.63 9.06 -1.35
CA GLU A 79 -3.73 9.19 -0.20
C GLU A 79 -3.72 7.87 0.59
N VAL A 80 -2.52 7.37 0.88
CA VAL A 80 -2.32 6.13 1.65
C VAL A 80 -2.11 6.51 3.12
N SER A 81 -2.66 5.72 4.02
CA SER A 81 -2.49 5.91 5.47
C SER A 81 -1.61 4.82 6.07
N GLU A 82 -0.82 5.21 7.07
CA GLU A 82 -0.20 4.30 8.03
C GLU A 82 -1.26 3.39 8.65
N ASP A 83 -0.88 2.18 9.01
CA ASP A 83 -1.78 1.26 9.71
C ASP A 83 -2.22 1.78 11.10
N GLY A 84 -1.51 2.78 11.65
CA GLY A 84 -1.91 3.55 12.84
C GLY A 84 -2.96 4.65 12.58
N GLY A 85 -3.30 4.92 11.32
CA GLY A 85 -4.37 5.85 10.92
C GLY A 85 -3.93 7.21 10.38
N GLU A 86 -2.66 7.59 10.51
CA GLU A 86 -2.15 8.86 9.98
C GLU A 86 -1.89 8.76 8.47
N SER A 87 -2.11 9.83 7.72
CA SER A 87 -1.87 9.87 6.27
C SER A 87 -0.38 10.06 5.94
N TYR A 88 0.11 9.36 4.92
CA TYR A 88 1.40 9.62 4.29
C TYR A 88 1.35 10.88 3.41
N VAL A 89 1.33 12.04 4.05
CA VAL A 89 1.27 13.34 3.35
C VAL A 89 2.57 13.64 2.59
N GLY A 90 2.44 14.35 1.47
CA GLY A 90 3.58 14.75 0.64
C GLY A 90 4.61 15.66 1.35
N PRO A 91 5.87 15.73 0.87
CA PRO A 91 6.41 15.00 -0.29
C PRO A 91 6.44 13.50 -0.04
N HIS A 92 6.26 12.68 -1.08
CA HIS A 92 6.18 11.22 -0.91
C HIS A 92 7.55 10.56 -1.05
N TRP A 93 8.47 11.16 -1.77
CA TRP A 93 9.88 10.81 -1.76
C TRP A 93 10.67 12.03 -1.29
N ARG A 94 11.61 11.83 -0.37
CA ARG A 94 12.44 12.90 0.16
C ARG A 94 13.83 12.41 0.53
N ASP A 95 14.83 13.12 0.02
CA ASP A 95 16.20 13.17 0.56
C ASP A 95 16.30 14.40 1.47
N SER A 96 16.54 14.17 2.75
CA SER A 96 16.66 15.19 3.80
C SER A 96 18.09 15.32 4.33
N SER A 97 19.04 14.58 3.73
CA SER A 97 20.45 14.60 4.09
C SER A 97 21.09 15.99 3.82
N SER A 98 22.21 16.25 4.48
CA SER A 98 22.92 17.53 4.39
C SER A 98 24.43 17.31 4.43
N PRO A 99 25.13 17.33 3.28
CA PRO A 99 24.62 17.54 1.91
C PRO A 99 23.72 16.39 1.42
N LEU A 100 22.94 16.65 0.36
CA LEU A 100 22.12 15.64 -0.33
C LEU A 100 23.00 14.58 -0.96
N ASP A 101 22.78 13.31 -0.62
CA ASP A 101 23.51 12.21 -1.23
C ASP A 101 22.78 11.60 -2.45
N GLY A 102 21.48 11.86 -2.58
CA GLY A 102 20.64 11.47 -3.70
C GLY A 102 19.94 10.12 -3.54
N ASP A 103 19.80 9.62 -2.31
CA ASP A 103 18.89 8.54 -1.96
C ASP A 103 17.90 8.93 -0.83
N ALA A 104 17.12 7.97 -0.34
CA ALA A 104 16.11 8.22 0.70
C ALA A 104 16.21 7.17 1.81
N ASP A 105 17.44 6.82 2.19
CA ASP A 105 17.75 5.79 3.17
C ASP A 105 18.27 6.36 4.52
N ASP A 106 18.44 7.69 4.63
CA ASP A 106 18.97 8.35 5.83
C ASP A 106 17.89 8.73 6.87
N PRO A 107 18.26 9.02 8.13
CA PRO A 107 17.31 9.47 9.15
C PRO A 107 16.62 10.80 8.78
N GLY A 108 15.30 10.73 8.57
CA GLY A 108 14.48 11.87 8.15
C GLY A 108 14.04 11.80 6.69
N ASP A 109 14.65 10.90 5.92
CA ASP A 109 14.25 10.56 4.58
C ASP A 109 13.03 9.65 4.61
N HIS A 110 12.32 9.62 3.48
CA HIS A 110 11.21 8.71 3.32
C HIS A 110 10.85 8.46 1.87
N ARG A 111 10.19 7.32 1.64
CA ARG A 111 9.64 6.88 0.36
C ARG A 111 8.23 6.33 0.55
N PHE A 112 7.35 7.21 0.99
CA PHE A 112 5.96 6.88 1.28
C PHE A 112 5.26 6.19 0.10
N PRO A 113 4.42 5.18 0.40
CA PRO A 113 3.63 4.50 -0.60
C PRO A 113 2.62 5.46 -1.23
N VAL A 114 2.29 5.20 -2.49
CA VAL A 114 1.27 5.93 -3.23
C VAL A 114 0.30 4.96 -3.87
N SER A 115 -0.96 5.38 -4.00
CA SER A 115 -2.00 4.59 -4.65
C SER A 115 -2.59 5.35 -5.83
N TYR A 116 -2.80 4.63 -6.94
CA TYR A 116 -3.47 5.16 -8.12
C TYR A 116 -4.48 4.17 -8.69
N THR A 117 -5.57 4.68 -9.25
CA THR A 117 -6.45 3.85 -10.07
C THR A 117 -5.83 3.56 -11.43
N ARG A 118 -5.94 2.31 -11.91
CA ARG A 118 -5.48 1.87 -13.24
C ARG A 118 -5.93 2.80 -14.37
N ASN A 119 -5.22 2.76 -15.50
CA ASN A 119 -5.45 3.61 -16.68
C ASN A 119 -5.36 5.12 -16.45
N ASN A 120 -4.87 5.58 -15.30
CA ASN A 120 -4.58 7.00 -15.09
C ASN A 120 -3.11 7.33 -15.40
N PRO A 121 -2.83 8.54 -15.92
CA PRO A 121 -1.48 9.06 -15.90
C PRO A 121 -1.08 9.39 -14.44
N LEU A 122 0.22 9.45 -14.18
CA LEU A 122 0.72 10.00 -12.92
C LEU A 122 0.81 11.52 -13.05
N GLU A 123 0.39 12.24 -12.00
CA GLU A 123 0.63 13.67 -11.86
C GLU A 123 1.59 13.96 -10.70
N LEU A 124 2.64 14.74 -10.95
CA LEU A 124 3.77 14.89 -10.04
C LEU A 124 4.17 16.36 -9.86
N ALA A 125 4.82 16.64 -8.74
CA ALA A 125 5.71 17.78 -8.56
C ALA A 125 7.10 17.28 -8.15
N VAL A 126 8.15 17.98 -8.56
CA VAL A 126 9.54 17.61 -8.28
C VAL A 126 10.37 18.83 -7.90
N THR A 127 11.25 18.65 -6.92
CA THR A 127 12.26 19.62 -6.50
C THR A 127 13.65 19.01 -6.59
N PHE A 128 14.58 19.75 -7.18
CA PHE A 128 16.01 19.47 -7.16
C PHE A 128 16.76 20.61 -6.46
N ALA A 129 17.91 20.33 -5.88
CA ALA A 129 18.81 21.32 -5.32
C ALA A 129 20.16 21.34 -6.04
N PHE A 130 20.76 22.52 -6.10
CA PHE A 130 22.15 22.69 -6.51
C PHE A 130 23.09 22.53 -5.33
N GLU A 131 24.14 21.75 -5.53
CA GLU A 131 25.24 21.62 -4.60
C GLU A 131 26.58 21.99 -5.26
N PRO A 132 27.26 23.07 -4.83
CA PRO A 132 26.79 24.09 -3.86
C PRO A 132 25.63 24.94 -4.42
N THR A 133 24.86 25.58 -3.53
CA THR A 133 23.73 26.45 -3.90
C THR A 133 24.13 27.52 -4.91
N VAL A 134 23.46 27.53 -6.07
CA VAL A 134 23.60 28.57 -7.09
C VAL A 134 22.26 29.14 -7.54
N ASN A 135 22.25 30.43 -7.84
CA ASN A 135 21.12 31.07 -8.49
C ASN A 135 21.38 31.16 -9.99
N LEU A 136 20.45 30.63 -10.77
CA LEU A 136 20.53 30.62 -12.22
C LEU A 136 19.44 31.54 -12.80
N GLU A 137 19.83 32.41 -13.72
CA GLU A 137 18.91 33.25 -14.51
C GLU A 137 18.78 32.72 -15.95
N ILE A 138 18.76 31.40 -16.10
CA ILE A 138 18.63 30.73 -17.40
C ILE A 138 17.40 29.81 -17.40
N PRO A 139 16.78 29.57 -18.56
CA PRO A 139 15.74 28.56 -18.68
C PRO A 139 16.27 27.18 -18.26
N VAL A 140 15.55 26.51 -17.36
CA VAL A 140 15.83 25.14 -16.94
C VAL A 140 14.70 24.25 -17.40
N LYS A 141 15.03 23.08 -17.94
CA LYS A 141 14.06 22.05 -18.33
C LYS A 141 14.32 20.77 -17.56
N ILE A 142 13.27 20.01 -17.33
CA ILE A 142 13.34 18.71 -16.65
C ILE A 142 12.63 17.66 -17.50
N ARG A 143 13.02 16.40 -17.32
CA ARG A 143 12.29 15.24 -17.82
C ARG A 143 12.50 14.06 -16.88
N GLY A 144 11.63 13.06 -16.97
CA GLY A 144 11.69 11.88 -16.14
C GLY A 144 11.33 10.62 -16.93
N SER A 145 11.93 9.49 -16.57
CA SER A 145 11.63 8.18 -17.14
C SER A 145 11.35 7.20 -16.02
N GLY A 146 10.14 6.64 -16.03
CA GLY A 146 9.61 5.74 -15.02
C GLY A 146 9.51 4.30 -15.44
N SER A 147 9.30 3.45 -14.43
CA SER A 147 8.90 2.06 -14.60
C SER A 147 7.62 1.95 -15.46
N GLY A 148 7.48 0.85 -16.20
CA GLY A 148 6.32 0.64 -17.10
C GLY A 148 6.32 1.52 -18.37
N GLY A 149 7.40 2.26 -18.64
CA GLY A 149 7.51 3.12 -19.81
C GLY A 149 6.80 4.47 -19.69
N LEU A 150 6.43 4.87 -18.46
CA LEU A 150 5.89 6.19 -18.17
C LEU A 150 6.97 7.25 -18.33
N VAL A 151 6.68 8.33 -19.04
CA VAL A 151 7.67 9.38 -19.33
C VAL A 151 7.12 10.74 -18.97
N ILE A 152 7.82 11.51 -18.14
CA ILE A 152 7.56 12.95 -18.02
C ILE A 152 8.26 13.63 -19.20
N PRO A 153 7.51 14.27 -20.11
CA PRO A 153 8.10 14.96 -21.26
C PRO A 153 8.95 16.13 -20.79
N GLU A 154 9.79 16.64 -21.70
CA GLU A 154 10.54 17.86 -21.49
C GLU A 154 9.61 19.01 -21.06
N THR A 155 9.82 19.50 -19.84
CA THR A 155 8.96 20.50 -19.21
C THR A 155 9.82 21.64 -18.67
N LEU A 156 9.37 22.89 -18.85
CA LEU A 156 10.04 24.06 -18.28
C LEU A 156 9.88 24.04 -16.75
N ALA A 157 10.98 24.31 -16.04
CA ALA A 157 11.04 24.40 -14.59
C ALA A 157 11.46 25.81 -14.15
N SER A 158 11.09 26.20 -12.93
CA SER A 158 11.63 27.41 -12.29
C SER A 158 12.94 27.08 -11.59
N ALA A 159 13.91 27.99 -11.65
CA ALA A 159 15.16 27.90 -10.90
C ALA A 159 15.32 29.15 -10.03
N GLU A 160 15.25 29.00 -8.72
CA GLU A 160 15.32 30.10 -7.76
C GLU A 160 15.86 29.62 -6.40
N ASN A 161 16.66 30.46 -5.75
CA ASN A 161 17.21 30.20 -4.42
C ASN A 161 17.93 28.85 -4.29
N GLY A 162 18.73 28.47 -5.30
CA GLY A 162 19.43 27.19 -5.29
C GLY A 162 18.59 25.96 -5.61
N LYS A 163 17.33 26.12 -6.01
CA LYS A 163 16.41 24.99 -6.26
C LYS A 163 15.78 25.08 -7.64
N ILE A 164 15.58 23.91 -8.25
CA ILE A 164 14.82 23.74 -9.49
C ILE A 164 13.48 23.10 -9.13
N ARG A 165 12.36 23.68 -9.56
CA ARG A 165 11.02 23.16 -9.27
C ARG A 165 10.18 23.04 -10.53
N ALA A 166 9.46 21.94 -10.63
CA ALA A 166 8.42 21.77 -11.62
C ALA A 166 7.17 21.16 -10.98
N ASN A 167 6.00 21.72 -11.27
CA ASN A 167 4.71 21.32 -10.73
C ASN A 167 3.76 20.96 -11.87
N GLY A 168 2.72 20.17 -11.57
CA GLY A 168 1.72 19.78 -12.57
C GLY A 168 2.32 18.98 -13.72
N LEU A 169 3.34 18.18 -13.42
CA LEU A 169 3.93 17.26 -14.37
C LEU A 169 2.96 16.12 -14.61
N THR A 170 2.80 15.67 -15.84
CA THR A 170 1.96 14.52 -16.18
C THR A 170 2.73 13.56 -17.05
N THR A 171 2.62 12.26 -16.78
CA THR A 171 3.26 11.23 -17.61
C THR A 171 2.59 11.13 -18.98
N MET A 172 3.41 10.98 -20.02
CA MET A 172 2.99 10.37 -21.27
C MET A 172 2.78 8.88 -21.03
N GLY A 173 1.60 8.39 -21.39
CA GLY A 173 1.16 7.04 -21.05
C GLY A 173 0.36 7.02 -19.75
N VAL A 174 -0.16 5.83 -19.44
CA VAL A 174 -0.99 5.58 -18.26
C VAL A 174 -0.52 4.32 -17.57
N LEU A 175 -0.88 4.18 -16.29
CA LEU A 175 -0.72 2.94 -15.55
C LEU A 175 -1.45 1.78 -16.24
N PRO A 176 -0.96 0.53 -16.12
CA PRO A 176 -1.55 -0.60 -16.81
C PRO A 176 -3.01 -0.83 -16.42
N ASP A 177 -3.81 -1.40 -17.32
CA ASP A 177 -5.24 -1.70 -17.12
C ASP A 177 -5.49 -2.93 -16.23
N GLU A 178 -4.81 -3.01 -15.10
CA GLU A 178 -4.83 -4.14 -14.18
C GLU A 178 -4.45 -3.70 -12.78
N ILE A 179 -4.78 -4.51 -11.77
CA ILE A 179 -4.18 -4.38 -10.45
C ILE A 179 -2.69 -4.66 -10.59
N ARG A 180 -1.86 -3.76 -10.08
CA ARG A 180 -0.40 -3.87 -10.20
C ARG A 180 0.26 -3.37 -8.92
N ARG A 181 1.28 -4.08 -8.47
CA ARG A 181 2.18 -3.61 -7.41
C ARG A 181 3.57 -3.33 -7.97
N PHE A 182 4.08 -2.13 -7.75
CA PHE A 182 5.47 -1.79 -7.98
C PHE A 182 6.16 -1.57 -6.62
N ASP A 183 7.22 -2.34 -6.36
CA ASP A 183 7.95 -2.30 -5.09
C ASP A 183 9.44 -2.59 -5.35
N PRO A 184 10.24 -1.59 -5.77
CA PRO A 184 9.88 -0.17 -5.94
C PRO A 184 9.33 0.19 -7.34
N PHE A 185 8.58 1.28 -7.42
CA PHE A 185 8.38 2.08 -8.63
C PHE A 185 9.50 3.13 -8.72
N GLU A 186 10.40 2.94 -9.69
CA GLU A 186 11.53 3.85 -9.91
C GLU A 186 11.19 4.89 -11.00
N MET A 187 11.57 6.15 -10.74
CA MET A 187 11.65 7.25 -11.70
C MET A 187 13.07 7.81 -11.73
N THR A 188 13.67 7.87 -12.91
CA THR A 188 14.97 8.52 -13.16
C THR A 188 14.76 9.92 -13.68
N TRP A 189 15.54 10.89 -13.19
CA TRP A 189 15.33 12.31 -13.46
C TRP A 189 16.53 12.94 -14.13
N GLN A 190 16.26 13.82 -15.09
CA GLN A 190 17.27 14.59 -15.78
C GLN A 190 16.90 16.07 -15.88
N VAL A 191 17.93 16.92 -15.82
CA VAL A 191 17.81 18.38 -15.95
C VAL A 191 18.64 18.88 -17.12
N SER A 192 18.10 19.82 -17.88
CA SER A 192 18.80 20.56 -18.91
C SER A 192 18.91 22.04 -18.52
N LEU A 193 20.14 22.56 -18.64
CA LEU A 193 20.49 23.97 -18.39
C LEU A 193 20.75 24.75 -19.68
N ASP A 194 20.50 24.13 -20.84
CA ASP A 194 20.81 24.68 -22.18
C ASP A 194 19.63 24.49 -23.14
N ASP A 195 18.41 24.66 -22.61
CA ASP A 195 17.16 24.61 -23.36
C ASP A 195 16.89 23.27 -24.07
N GLY A 196 17.40 22.15 -23.51
CA GLY A 196 17.17 20.79 -23.98
C GLY A 196 18.28 20.23 -24.88
N ALA A 197 19.34 20.99 -25.14
CA ALA A 197 20.44 20.54 -26.01
C ALA A 197 21.31 19.46 -25.35
N SER A 198 21.48 19.50 -24.03
CA SER A 198 22.12 18.47 -23.22
C SER A 198 21.36 18.21 -21.91
N TRP A 199 21.57 17.03 -21.35
CA TRP A 199 20.85 16.52 -20.18
C TRP A 199 21.83 15.98 -19.15
N LEU A 200 21.64 16.39 -17.91
CA LEU A 200 22.38 15.97 -16.73
C LEU A 200 21.52 15.01 -15.92
N GLU A 201 22.10 13.91 -15.44
CA GLU A 201 21.46 13.07 -14.43
C GLU A 201 21.27 13.87 -13.15
N ALA A 202 20.07 13.78 -12.57
CA ALA A 202 19.68 14.55 -11.41
C ALA A 202 19.12 13.68 -10.26
N GLY A 203 19.38 12.37 -10.31
CA GLY A 203 18.95 11.41 -9.30
C GLY A 203 17.78 10.54 -9.72
N LYS A 204 17.31 9.72 -8.78
CA LYS A 204 16.16 8.83 -8.94
C LYS A 204 15.28 8.87 -7.70
N SER A 205 13.98 8.65 -7.87
CA SER A 205 13.05 8.43 -6.76
C SER A 205 12.50 7.02 -6.83
N GLU A 206 12.32 6.41 -5.68
CA GLU A 206 11.74 5.08 -5.51
C GLU A 206 10.58 5.16 -4.52
N ASN A 207 9.39 4.76 -4.92
CA ASN A 207 8.23 4.67 -4.03
C ASN A 207 7.57 3.31 -4.21
N ARG A 208 6.89 2.80 -3.19
CA ARG A 208 5.92 1.72 -3.42
C ARG A 208 4.70 2.33 -4.11
N LEU A 209 4.29 1.76 -5.25
CA LEU A 209 3.11 2.21 -5.99
C LEU A 209 2.11 1.07 -6.10
N PHE A 210 0.91 1.32 -5.60
CA PHE A 210 -0.25 0.45 -5.70
C PHE A 210 -1.15 0.92 -6.83
N VAL A 211 -1.47 0.03 -7.77
CA VAL A 211 -2.45 0.30 -8.82
C VAL A 211 -3.73 -0.49 -8.50
N THR A 212 -4.84 0.22 -8.30
CA THR A 212 -6.14 -0.35 -7.94
C THR A 212 -7.02 -0.56 -9.17
N LEU A 213 -8.04 -1.42 -9.03
CA LEU A 213 -8.95 -1.78 -10.13
C LEU A 213 -9.94 -0.66 -10.47
N ALA A 214 -10.39 0.05 -9.44
CA ALA A 214 -11.21 1.26 -9.52
C ALA A 214 -10.80 2.22 -8.38
N ASP A 215 -11.48 3.37 -8.27
CA ASP A 215 -11.28 4.27 -7.13
C ASP A 215 -11.59 3.53 -5.82
N PRO A 216 -10.70 3.56 -4.82
CA PRO A 216 -10.97 3.02 -3.50
C PRO A 216 -12.24 3.62 -2.91
N ILE A 217 -13.05 2.78 -2.28
CA ILE A 217 -14.32 3.17 -1.65
C ILE A 217 -14.27 3.09 -0.12
N THR A 218 -13.07 2.94 0.44
CA THR A 218 -12.80 2.92 1.88
C THR A 218 -11.90 4.07 2.31
N SER A 219 -12.00 4.45 3.59
CA SER A 219 -11.18 5.48 4.23
C SER A 219 -11.13 5.20 5.73
N PRO A 220 -9.94 5.23 6.37
CA PRO A 220 -8.62 5.46 5.78
C PRO A 220 -8.17 4.36 4.82
N LEU A 221 -7.31 4.70 3.87
CA LEU A 221 -6.74 3.74 2.92
C LEU A 221 -5.44 3.17 3.50
N TYR A 222 -5.58 2.27 4.47
CA TYR A 222 -4.46 1.64 5.16
C TYR A 222 -3.51 0.93 4.19
N GLU A 223 -2.21 1.14 4.38
CA GLU A 223 -1.17 0.55 3.54
C GLU A 223 -1.26 -0.97 3.51
N THR A 224 -1.55 -1.64 4.64
CA THR A 224 -1.68 -3.09 4.65
C THR A 224 -2.85 -3.59 3.78
N LEU A 225 -3.98 -2.86 3.72
CA LEU A 225 -5.09 -3.26 2.85
C LEU A 225 -4.68 -3.25 1.37
N LEU A 226 -3.96 -2.20 0.96
CA LEU A 226 -3.41 -2.08 -0.39
C LEU A 226 -2.31 -3.13 -0.66
N ASP A 227 -1.40 -3.36 0.29
CA ASP A 227 -0.33 -4.34 0.17
C ASP A 227 -0.89 -5.75 -0.05
N VAL A 228 -1.80 -6.19 0.82
CA VAL A 228 -2.43 -7.52 0.73
C VAL A 228 -3.28 -7.64 -0.54
N GLY A 229 -4.09 -6.62 -0.85
CA GLY A 229 -4.92 -6.62 -2.05
C GLY A 229 -4.09 -6.73 -3.32
N THR A 230 -3.16 -5.80 -3.51
CA THR A 230 -2.38 -5.71 -4.76
C THR A 230 -1.34 -6.81 -4.92
N ARG A 231 -0.71 -7.31 -3.82
CA ARG A 231 0.27 -8.40 -3.93
C ARG A 231 -0.36 -9.71 -4.36
N ASN A 232 -1.59 -9.97 -3.90
CA ASN A 232 -2.29 -11.20 -4.21
C ASN A 232 -3.03 -11.12 -5.55
N ALA A 233 -3.60 -9.96 -5.88
CA ALA A 233 -4.32 -9.74 -7.14
C ALA A 233 -3.48 -9.09 -8.27
N ASP A 234 -2.15 -9.16 -8.20
CA ASP A 234 -1.28 -8.63 -9.26
C ASP A 234 -1.62 -9.23 -10.64
N GLY A 235 -1.80 -8.36 -11.64
CA GLY A 235 -2.19 -8.71 -13.00
C GLY A 235 -3.68 -9.03 -13.21
N GLN A 236 -4.53 -8.91 -12.18
CA GLN A 236 -5.97 -9.14 -12.34
C GLN A 236 -6.69 -7.89 -12.88
N THR A 237 -7.68 -8.10 -13.75
CA THR A 237 -8.39 -7.02 -14.47
C THR A 237 -9.90 -6.97 -14.20
N THR A 238 -10.40 -7.89 -13.38
CA THR A 238 -11.83 -8.05 -13.05
C THR A 238 -12.02 -8.37 -11.57
N ASP A 239 -13.13 -7.93 -11.00
CA ASP A 239 -13.50 -8.14 -9.59
C ASP A 239 -13.45 -9.62 -9.20
N GLU A 240 -14.12 -10.52 -9.93
CA GLU A 240 -14.18 -11.95 -9.60
C GLU A 240 -12.77 -12.58 -9.52
N ALA A 241 -11.90 -12.30 -10.50
CA ALA A 241 -10.55 -12.83 -10.54
C ALA A 241 -9.66 -12.23 -9.43
N ALA A 242 -9.82 -10.93 -9.14
CA ALA A 242 -9.11 -10.26 -8.05
C ALA A 242 -9.52 -10.85 -6.69
N VAL A 243 -10.82 -10.99 -6.42
CA VAL A 243 -11.34 -11.59 -5.18
C VAL A 243 -10.84 -13.01 -5.01
N ALA A 244 -10.88 -13.83 -6.06
CA ALA A 244 -10.39 -15.21 -6.01
C ALA A 244 -8.87 -15.26 -5.70
N ALA A 245 -8.08 -14.35 -6.27
CA ALA A 245 -6.65 -14.28 -6.03
C ALA A 245 -6.31 -13.80 -4.62
N ILE A 246 -7.01 -12.79 -4.10
CA ILE A 246 -6.88 -12.32 -2.72
C ILE A 246 -7.28 -13.43 -1.74
N TRP A 247 -8.40 -14.09 -2.01
CA TRP A 247 -8.88 -15.18 -1.17
C TRP A 247 -7.88 -16.34 -1.07
N ALA A 248 -7.05 -16.57 -2.07
CA ALA A 248 -6.03 -17.63 -2.00
C ALA A 248 -5.02 -17.44 -0.85
N ASP A 249 -4.82 -16.21 -0.36
CA ASP A 249 -3.98 -15.91 0.81
C ASP A 249 -4.70 -16.24 2.14
N PHE A 250 -6.03 -16.19 2.13
CA PHE A 250 -6.87 -16.59 3.27
C PHE A 250 -7.15 -18.09 3.25
N ALA A 251 -7.24 -18.71 2.08
CA ALA A 251 -7.65 -20.09 1.89
C ALA A 251 -6.54 -21.08 2.24
N GLY A 252 -6.78 -21.92 3.24
CA GLY A 252 -5.91 -23.06 3.57
C GLY A 252 -5.15 -22.91 4.90
N PRO A 253 -4.30 -23.91 5.23
CA PRO A 253 -3.63 -23.93 6.52
C PRO A 253 -2.43 -22.97 6.58
N ILE A 254 -2.32 -22.26 7.72
CA ILE A 254 -1.17 -21.56 8.37
C ILE A 254 0.13 -21.49 7.53
N PRO A 255 0.70 -20.28 7.30
CA PRO A 255 0.82 -19.19 8.30
C PRO A 255 -0.35 -18.20 8.36
N GLY A 256 -1.29 -18.25 7.42
CA GLY A 256 -2.35 -17.24 7.31
C GLY A 256 -1.85 -15.93 6.70
N VAL A 257 -2.64 -14.86 6.84
CA VAL A 257 -2.35 -13.57 6.20
C VAL A 257 -1.30 -12.77 6.98
N ARG A 258 -0.42 -12.07 6.26
CA ARG A 258 0.62 -11.20 6.83
C ARG A 258 0.38 -9.74 6.43
N ARG A 259 0.68 -8.82 7.35
CA ARG A 259 0.80 -7.38 7.02
C ARG A 259 1.95 -7.12 6.05
N LYS A 260 2.02 -5.89 5.52
CA LYS A 260 3.15 -5.40 4.71
C LYS A 260 4.50 -5.67 5.39
N LEU A 261 5.55 -5.97 4.63
CA LEU A 261 6.88 -6.29 5.19
C LEU A 261 7.60 -5.05 5.73
N LEU A 262 7.47 -3.93 5.03
CA LEU A 262 8.04 -2.63 5.38
C LEU A 262 6.92 -1.59 5.30
N ASP A 263 6.85 -0.66 6.22
CA ASP A 263 5.96 0.51 6.14
C ASP A 263 6.55 1.63 5.26
N GLY A 264 5.80 2.72 5.09
CA GLY A 264 6.25 3.91 4.35
C GLY A 264 7.48 4.61 4.94
N HIS A 265 7.80 4.38 6.22
CA HIS A 265 9.01 4.86 6.90
C HIS A 265 10.18 3.85 6.77
N ASN A 266 10.03 2.83 5.92
CA ASN A 266 11.00 1.76 5.68
C ASN A 266 11.30 0.92 6.94
N GLN A 267 10.38 0.88 7.90
CA GLN A 267 10.48 0.08 9.12
C GLN A 267 9.85 -1.30 8.93
N GLY A 268 10.48 -2.31 9.52
CA GLY A 268 9.99 -3.69 9.46
C GLY A 268 8.67 -3.88 10.20
N ASP A 269 7.69 -4.48 9.53
CA ASP A 269 6.44 -4.94 10.12
C ASP A 269 6.32 -6.47 9.94
N GLY A 270 5.81 -6.92 8.79
CA GLY A 270 5.73 -8.33 8.43
C GLY A 270 4.98 -9.20 9.44
N THR A 271 4.09 -8.61 10.23
CA THR A 271 3.37 -9.31 11.30
C THR A 271 2.44 -10.38 10.72
N GLU A 272 2.64 -11.63 11.15
CA GLU A 272 1.71 -12.72 10.88
C GLU A 272 0.44 -12.52 11.71
N MET A 273 -0.68 -12.30 11.00
CA MET A 273 -1.95 -11.99 11.64
C MET A 273 -2.62 -13.27 12.12
N ARG A 274 -3.31 -13.17 13.25
CA ARG A 274 -3.90 -14.32 13.95
C ARG A 274 -5.38 -14.12 14.23
N TYR A 275 -6.14 -15.19 14.05
CA TYR A 275 -7.52 -15.30 14.47
C TYR A 275 -7.56 -15.79 15.91
N TRP A 276 -7.97 -14.88 16.80
CA TRP A 276 -7.99 -15.09 18.24
C TRP A 276 -6.58 -15.30 18.85
N VAL A 277 -6.48 -15.12 20.17
CA VAL A 277 -5.33 -15.63 20.93
C VAL A 277 -5.45 -17.17 21.11
N GLU A 278 -4.41 -17.84 21.61
CA GLU A 278 -4.53 -19.26 21.92
C GLU A 278 -5.45 -19.49 23.13
N GLU A 279 -6.21 -20.59 23.13
CA GLU A 279 -7.04 -20.97 24.27
C GLU A 279 -6.20 -21.07 25.56
N GLY A 280 -6.65 -20.42 26.64
CA GLY A 280 -5.94 -20.38 27.92
C GLY A 280 -4.91 -19.25 28.05
N SER A 281 -4.60 -18.52 26.98
CA SER A 281 -3.92 -17.23 27.10
C SER A 281 -4.93 -16.16 27.49
N GLU A 282 -5.15 -15.97 28.81
CA GLU A 282 -6.22 -15.10 29.33
C GLU A 282 -6.24 -13.72 28.66
N PRO A 283 -7.30 -13.37 27.90
CA PRO A 283 -7.56 -11.99 27.55
C PRO A 283 -8.65 -11.44 28.48
N TYR A 284 -8.32 -10.31 29.09
CA TYR A 284 -9.25 -9.47 29.85
C TYR A 284 -10.52 -9.17 29.00
N PRO A 285 -11.71 -8.98 29.59
CA PRO A 285 -12.91 -8.58 28.83
C PRO A 285 -12.70 -7.33 27.96
N GLU A 286 -11.80 -6.44 28.36
CA GLU A 286 -11.40 -5.24 27.62
C GLU A 286 -10.62 -5.58 26.34
N VAL A 287 -9.76 -6.60 26.38
CA VAL A 287 -8.97 -7.09 25.22
C VAL A 287 -9.89 -7.60 24.11
N PHE A 288 -11.00 -8.25 24.49
CA PHE A 288 -11.96 -8.77 23.53
C PHE A 288 -12.61 -7.67 22.68
N ALA A 289 -12.89 -6.51 23.28
CA ALA A 289 -13.48 -5.38 22.56
C ALA A 289 -12.50 -4.80 21.52
N PHE A 290 -11.21 -4.72 21.85
CA PHE A 290 -10.19 -4.21 20.92
C PHE A 290 -9.97 -5.15 19.73
N CYS A 291 -9.88 -6.46 19.95
CA CYS A 291 -9.69 -7.43 18.86
C CYS A 291 -10.89 -7.54 17.89
N GLN A 292 -11.98 -6.83 18.12
CA GLN A 292 -13.08 -6.71 17.15
C GLN A 292 -12.85 -5.62 16.11
N LEU A 293 -11.95 -4.68 16.36
CA LEU A 293 -11.70 -3.53 15.51
C LEU A 293 -10.63 -3.85 14.46
N LEU A 294 -10.87 -3.47 13.21
CA LEU A 294 -9.90 -3.57 12.13
C LEU A 294 -8.63 -2.78 12.48
N GLU A 295 -8.79 -1.56 12.97
CA GLU A 295 -7.68 -0.65 13.29
C GLU A 295 -6.78 -1.24 14.36
N ALA A 296 -7.34 -1.87 15.39
CA ALA A 296 -6.56 -2.53 16.43
C ALA A 296 -5.81 -3.76 15.91
N MET A 297 -6.36 -4.46 14.91
CA MET A 297 -5.69 -5.58 14.26
C MET A 297 -4.56 -5.11 13.32
N LEU A 298 -4.70 -3.91 12.73
CA LEU A 298 -3.69 -3.30 11.86
C LEU A 298 -2.62 -2.51 12.63
N ASP A 299 -2.89 -2.04 13.84
CA ASP A 299 -1.97 -1.24 14.66
C ASP A 299 -0.61 -1.95 14.85
N PRO A 300 0.52 -1.36 14.38
CA PRO A 300 1.85 -1.92 14.58
C PRO A 300 2.36 -1.74 16.02
N GLU A 301 1.78 -0.82 16.79
CA GLU A 301 2.20 -0.47 18.15
C GLU A 301 1.04 -0.56 19.17
N PRO A 302 0.35 -1.71 19.28
CA PRO A 302 -0.77 -1.85 20.19
C PRO A 302 -0.31 -1.69 21.64
N VAL A 303 -1.19 -1.13 22.47
CA VAL A 303 -0.95 -0.92 23.92
C VAL A 303 -0.47 -2.21 24.61
N ASP A 304 -1.01 -3.36 24.20
CA ASP A 304 -0.50 -4.67 24.59
C ASP A 304 0.13 -5.35 23.36
N PRO A 305 1.47 -5.52 23.33
CA PRO A 305 2.18 -6.14 22.21
C PRO A 305 1.71 -7.56 21.88
N ARG A 306 1.05 -8.25 22.82
CA ARG A 306 0.46 -9.57 22.57
C ARG A 306 -0.69 -9.52 21.56
N LEU A 307 -1.31 -8.35 21.36
CA LEU A 307 -2.44 -8.12 20.46
C LEU A 307 -2.03 -7.73 19.05
N ASN A 308 -0.72 -7.55 18.78
CA ASN A 308 -0.23 -7.19 17.46
C ASN A 308 -0.67 -8.23 16.42
N GLY A 309 -1.44 -7.77 15.42
CA GLY A 309 -2.00 -8.62 14.37
C GLY A 309 -3.12 -9.56 14.82
N ILE A 310 -3.73 -9.37 15.99
CA ILE A 310 -4.79 -10.27 16.49
C ILE A 310 -6.19 -9.70 16.25
N GLY A 311 -7.02 -10.47 15.55
CA GLY A 311 -8.42 -10.16 15.29
C GLY A 311 -9.39 -11.29 15.68
N THR A 312 -10.63 -10.91 15.96
CA THR A 312 -11.77 -11.83 16.03
C THR A 312 -12.41 -12.01 14.64
N CYS A 313 -13.48 -12.80 14.54
CA CYS A 313 -14.15 -13.05 13.26
C CYS A 313 -14.72 -11.76 12.64
N ILE A 314 -15.04 -10.77 13.47
CA ILE A 314 -15.48 -9.44 13.04
C ILE A 314 -14.32 -8.73 12.33
N ALA A 315 -13.21 -8.47 13.02
CA ALA A 315 -12.03 -7.82 12.45
C ALA A 315 -11.48 -8.53 11.20
N TRP A 316 -11.51 -9.87 11.16
CA TRP A 316 -11.10 -10.63 9.97
C TRP A 316 -12.07 -10.48 8.78
N SER A 317 -13.37 -10.35 9.04
CA SER A 317 -14.36 -10.07 8.01
C SER A 317 -14.25 -8.62 7.51
N ASP A 318 -14.07 -7.67 8.43
CA ASP A 318 -13.78 -6.27 8.09
C ASP A 318 -12.52 -6.19 7.25
N PHE A 319 -11.44 -6.87 7.63
CA PHE A 319 -10.18 -6.85 6.87
C PHE A 319 -10.34 -7.35 5.45
N PHE A 320 -10.96 -8.51 5.24
CA PHE A 320 -11.20 -9.01 3.88
C PHE A 320 -12.13 -8.07 3.09
N HIS A 321 -13.21 -7.59 3.71
CA HIS A 321 -14.15 -6.64 3.11
C HIS A 321 -13.46 -5.32 2.70
N GLU A 322 -12.64 -4.75 3.57
CA GLU A 322 -11.96 -3.49 3.35
C GLU A 322 -10.78 -3.62 2.38
N ILE A 323 -10.15 -4.80 2.24
CA ILE A 323 -9.21 -5.06 1.13
C ILE A 323 -9.93 -4.93 -0.22
N LEU A 324 -11.13 -5.51 -0.36
CA LEU A 324 -11.89 -5.41 -1.62
C LEU A 324 -12.26 -3.95 -1.91
N ARG A 325 -12.72 -3.23 -0.88
CA ARG A 325 -13.07 -1.81 -0.97
C ARG A 325 -11.86 -0.92 -1.26
N ALA A 326 -10.68 -1.24 -0.73
CA ALA A 326 -9.42 -0.55 -1.04
C ALA A 326 -9.00 -0.70 -2.51
N LEU A 327 -9.42 -1.77 -3.19
CA LEU A 327 -9.20 -1.95 -4.63
C LEU A 327 -10.33 -1.39 -5.50
N GLY A 328 -11.37 -0.81 -4.89
CA GLY A 328 -12.57 -0.30 -5.56
C GLY A 328 -13.56 -1.39 -6.00
N ILE A 329 -13.46 -2.60 -5.43
CA ILE A 329 -14.36 -3.71 -5.72
C ILE A 329 -15.65 -3.55 -4.91
N LEU A 330 -16.78 -3.49 -5.61
CA LEU A 330 -18.11 -3.28 -5.05
C LEU A 330 -18.85 -4.60 -4.80
N GLY A 331 -19.90 -4.56 -3.98
CA GLY A 331 -20.86 -5.65 -3.81
C GLY A 331 -20.48 -6.67 -2.75
N SER A 332 -19.42 -6.42 -1.99
CA SER A 332 -19.12 -7.22 -0.79
C SER A 332 -19.95 -6.73 0.40
N GLN A 333 -20.37 -7.65 1.27
CA GLN A 333 -21.18 -7.35 2.45
C GLN A 333 -20.69 -8.17 3.64
N ILE A 334 -20.75 -7.58 4.82
CA ILE A 334 -20.48 -8.30 6.06
C ILE A 334 -21.78 -8.89 6.58
N ILE A 335 -21.77 -10.21 6.75
CA ILE A 335 -22.91 -10.99 7.20
C ILE A 335 -22.59 -11.57 8.57
N GLN A 336 -23.32 -11.11 9.57
CA GLN A 336 -23.30 -11.69 10.89
C GLN A 336 -24.24 -12.89 10.94
N VAL A 337 -23.75 -13.99 11.50
CA VAL A 337 -24.51 -15.22 11.66
C VAL A 337 -24.66 -15.56 13.14
N GLN A 338 -25.85 -16.04 13.48
CA GLN A 338 -26.19 -16.44 14.85
C GLN A 338 -27.22 -17.58 14.82
N SER A 339 -27.32 -18.31 15.92
CA SER A 339 -28.34 -19.34 16.08
C SER A 339 -29.75 -18.77 15.92
N SER A 340 -30.63 -19.48 15.21
CA SER A 340 -32.07 -19.16 15.20
C SER A 340 -32.76 -19.51 16.53
N TYR A 341 -32.06 -20.20 17.44
CA TYR A 341 -32.52 -20.47 18.79
C TYR A 341 -32.10 -19.34 19.75
N PRO A 342 -33.02 -18.83 20.59
CA PRO A 342 -32.69 -17.78 21.55
C PRO A 342 -31.66 -18.27 22.59
N GLU A 343 -30.81 -17.36 23.06
CA GLU A 343 -29.83 -17.60 24.14
C GLU A 343 -28.92 -18.82 23.86
N THR A 344 -28.48 -18.96 22.61
CA THR A 344 -27.73 -20.11 22.12
C THR A 344 -26.46 -19.66 21.43
N SER A 345 -25.37 -20.39 21.64
CA SER A 345 -24.10 -20.22 20.92
C SER A 345 -23.91 -21.29 19.85
N LEU A 346 -23.17 -20.95 18.81
CA LEU A 346 -22.71 -21.83 17.75
C LEU A 346 -21.54 -22.69 18.25
N LEU A 347 -21.48 -23.94 17.79
CA LEU A 347 -20.35 -24.84 17.95
C LEU A 347 -19.69 -25.00 16.57
N VAL A 348 -18.39 -24.70 16.47
CA VAL A 348 -17.58 -24.84 15.25
C VAL A 348 -17.50 -26.30 14.80
N ARG A 349 -17.22 -26.56 13.52
CA ARG A 349 -17.13 -27.90 12.92
C ARG A 349 -15.91 -28.73 13.38
N ASN A 350 -15.78 -28.93 14.69
CA ASN A 350 -14.79 -29.80 15.34
C ASN A 350 -15.37 -30.56 16.55
N TRP A 351 -16.65 -30.39 16.86
CA TRP A 351 -17.31 -31.10 17.96
C TRP A 351 -17.82 -32.48 17.54
N THR A 352 -17.69 -33.47 18.42
CA THR A 352 -18.30 -34.79 18.26
C THR A 352 -19.44 -35.00 19.27
N PHE A 353 -20.44 -35.81 18.89
CA PHE A 353 -21.61 -36.10 19.71
C PHE A 353 -21.72 -37.60 19.92
N THR A 354 -21.74 -38.03 21.17
CA THR A 354 -21.84 -39.44 21.54
C THR A 354 -23.30 -39.79 21.86
N SER A 355 -23.78 -40.92 21.33
CA SER A 355 -25.12 -41.46 21.56
C SER A 355 -26.30 -40.61 21.02
N THR A 356 -27.53 -41.06 21.31
CA THR A 356 -28.78 -40.34 20.97
C THR A 356 -29.06 -39.15 21.89
N GLY A 357 -28.24 -38.92 22.92
CA GLY A 357 -28.37 -37.82 23.88
C GLY A 357 -29.34 -38.13 25.04
N THR A 358 -29.07 -37.52 26.20
CA THR A 358 -29.89 -37.67 27.43
C THR A 358 -30.37 -36.34 28.01
N ALA A 359 -30.43 -35.28 27.20
CA ALA A 359 -31.00 -34.01 27.63
C ALA A 359 -32.49 -34.16 28.00
N PRO A 360 -32.97 -33.42 29.02
CA PRO A 360 -34.40 -33.40 29.36
C PRO A 360 -35.26 -32.95 28.18
N THR A 361 -36.45 -33.54 28.01
CA THR A 361 -37.39 -33.15 26.94
C THR A 361 -37.86 -31.70 27.03
N SER A 362 -37.76 -31.07 28.21
CA SER A 362 -38.01 -29.64 28.39
C SER A 362 -36.99 -28.74 27.70
N CYS A 363 -35.85 -29.29 27.27
CA CYS A 363 -34.81 -28.58 26.55
C CYS A 363 -34.90 -28.77 25.02
N ALA A 364 -35.92 -29.46 24.51
CA ALA A 364 -36.08 -29.68 23.07
C ALA A 364 -36.00 -28.34 22.30
N PRO A 365 -35.31 -28.29 21.14
CA PRO A 365 -34.76 -29.42 20.39
C PRO A 365 -33.35 -29.88 20.79
N PHE A 366 -32.79 -29.44 21.92
CA PHE A 366 -31.46 -29.86 22.38
C PHE A 366 -31.53 -31.24 23.00
N THR A 367 -30.83 -32.20 22.39
CA THR A 367 -30.94 -33.64 22.71
C THR A 367 -29.84 -34.15 23.61
N HIS A 368 -28.69 -33.48 23.68
CA HIS A 368 -27.50 -33.95 24.39
C HIS A 368 -27.15 -33.05 25.56
N ARG A 369 -26.57 -33.61 26.61
CA ARG A 369 -25.86 -32.85 27.65
C ARG A 369 -24.48 -32.47 27.12
N THR A 370 -23.89 -31.39 27.64
CA THR A 370 -22.50 -31.05 27.28
C THR A 370 -21.50 -32.15 27.61
N THR A 371 -21.77 -33.03 28.58
CA THR A 371 -20.93 -34.20 28.88
C THR A 371 -21.01 -35.31 27.81
N GLU A 372 -21.92 -35.20 26.85
CA GLU A 372 -22.13 -36.16 25.76
C GLU A 372 -21.60 -35.63 24.43
N ALA A 373 -21.00 -34.43 24.44
CA ALA A 373 -20.28 -33.87 23.32
C ALA A 373 -18.85 -33.51 23.75
N SER A 374 -17.90 -33.66 22.84
CA SER A 374 -16.51 -33.28 23.08
C SER A 374 -16.05 -32.31 22.00
N ASP A 375 -15.35 -31.28 22.45
CA ASP A 375 -14.56 -30.42 21.61
C ASP A 375 -13.30 -31.19 21.22
N GLU A 376 -13.18 -31.59 19.95
CA GLU A 376 -11.96 -32.22 19.47
C GLU A 376 -10.91 -31.15 19.13
N THR A 377 -9.66 -31.56 18.94
CA THR A 377 -8.60 -30.65 18.46
C THR A 377 -9.12 -29.81 17.28
N GLY A 378 -9.06 -28.49 17.46
CA GLY A 378 -9.83 -27.53 16.70
C GLY A 378 -9.54 -27.46 15.21
N LEU A 379 -10.48 -26.82 14.51
CA LEU A 379 -10.25 -26.36 13.16
C LEU A 379 -9.30 -25.17 13.25
N ALA A 380 -8.12 -25.27 12.62
CA ALA A 380 -7.16 -24.18 12.60
C ALA A 380 -7.79 -22.93 11.97
N GLY A 381 -7.59 -21.80 12.64
CA GLY A 381 -7.87 -20.48 12.08
C GLY A 381 -6.62 -19.83 11.50
N GLN A 382 -6.77 -18.61 11.00
CA GLN A 382 -5.62 -17.81 10.53
C GLN A 382 -4.56 -17.71 11.64
N GLY A 383 -3.36 -18.23 11.41
CA GLY A 383 -2.24 -18.18 12.36
C GLY A 383 -2.46 -18.81 13.75
N THR A 384 -3.60 -19.44 14.02
CA THR A 384 -3.97 -19.99 15.33
C THR A 384 -4.42 -21.45 15.19
N PRO A 385 -3.67 -22.44 15.72
CA PRO A 385 -4.00 -23.85 15.52
C PRO A 385 -5.31 -24.32 16.18
N ASN A 386 -5.71 -23.69 17.27
CA ASN A 386 -6.90 -24.07 18.05
C ASN A 386 -7.58 -22.81 18.63
N PRO A 387 -8.26 -22.00 17.80
CA PRO A 387 -9.04 -20.88 18.29
C PRO A 387 -10.26 -21.40 19.09
N PRO A 388 -10.95 -20.54 19.86
CA PRO A 388 -12.17 -20.95 20.55
C PRO A 388 -13.18 -21.60 19.59
N SER A 389 -13.93 -22.59 20.06
CA SER A 389 -14.86 -23.37 19.23
C SER A 389 -16.34 -23.05 19.51
N VAL A 390 -16.62 -22.09 20.40
CA VAL A 390 -17.97 -21.72 20.84
C VAL A 390 -18.19 -20.22 20.75
N PHE A 391 -19.18 -19.78 19.99
CA PHE A 391 -19.43 -18.35 19.77
C PHE A 391 -20.92 -17.98 19.80
N PRO A 392 -21.31 -16.87 20.45
CA PRO A 392 -22.68 -16.39 20.37
C PRO A 392 -23.03 -15.86 18.97
N ILE A 393 -22.03 -15.34 18.25
CA ILE A 393 -22.13 -14.75 16.92
C ILE A 393 -20.87 -15.08 16.12
N HIS A 394 -20.98 -15.09 14.80
CA HIS A 394 -19.83 -15.20 13.89
C HIS A 394 -20.01 -14.23 12.72
N SER A 395 -18.94 -13.86 12.02
CA SER A 395 -18.98 -12.90 10.91
C SER A 395 -18.38 -13.50 9.65
N LEU A 396 -19.02 -13.23 8.51
CA LEU A 396 -18.69 -13.72 7.17
C LEU A 396 -18.67 -12.56 6.19
N VAL A 397 -18.07 -12.78 5.01
CA VAL A 397 -18.19 -11.87 3.88
C VAL A 397 -19.01 -12.52 2.77
N LEU A 398 -20.02 -11.84 2.25
CA LEU A 398 -20.79 -12.23 1.08
C LEU A 398 -20.31 -11.42 -0.11
N PHE A 399 -19.91 -12.09 -1.19
CA PHE A 399 -19.57 -11.47 -2.47
C PHE A 399 -20.04 -12.36 -3.62
N GLU A 400 -20.74 -11.77 -4.60
CA GLU A 400 -21.31 -12.49 -5.76
C GLU A 400 -22.09 -13.76 -5.40
N GLY A 401 -22.86 -13.72 -4.30
CA GLY A 401 -23.67 -14.85 -3.85
C GLY A 401 -22.88 -15.98 -3.18
N LYS A 402 -21.58 -15.79 -2.93
CA LYS A 402 -20.70 -16.73 -2.24
C LYS A 402 -20.34 -16.22 -0.85
N TYR A 403 -20.35 -17.09 0.16
CA TYR A 403 -19.92 -16.78 1.51
C TYR A 403 -18.46 -17.14 1.72
N TYR A 404 -17.69 -16.21 2.26
CA TYR A 404 -16.29 -16.35 2.62
C TYR A 404 -16.17 -16.27 4.14
N GLU A 405 -15.35 -17.13 4.75
CA GLU A 405 -15.09 -17.14 6.20
C GLU A 405 -13.61 -16.83 6.46
N PRO A 406 -13.21 -15.55 6.46
CA PRO A 406 -11.79 -15.17 6.48
C PRO A 406 -11.05 -15.67 7.72
N SER A 407 -11.73 -15.71 8.87
CA SER A 407 -11.15 -16.14 10.15
C SER A 407 -10.67 -17.60 10.19
N TYR A 408 -11.37 -18.49 9.49
CA TYR A 408 -11.00 -19.91 9.36
C TYR A 408 -10.43 -20.27 7.98
N GLY A 409 -10.39 -19.31 7.04
CA GLY A 409 -9.90 -19.54 5.68
C GLY A 409 -10.76 -20.53 4.89
N SER A 410 -12.05 -20.66 5.24
CA SER A 410 -12.96 -21.64 4.65
C SER A 410 -13.89 -20.98 3.63
N GLY A 411 -14.23 -21.71 2.56
CA GLY A 411 -15.01 -21.22 1.42
C GLY A 411 -14.18 -20.91 0.17
N PRO A 412 -14.74 -20.19 -0.82
CA PRO A 412 -16.10 -19.68 -0.86
C PRO A 412 -17.17 -20.78 -0.87
N PHE A 413 -18.27 -20.56 -0.16
CA PHE A 413 -19.47 -21.40 -0.18
C PHE A 413 -20.52 -20.80 -1.10
N GLY A 414 -20.84 -21.50 -2.18
CA GLY A 414 -21.85 -21.09 -3.16
C GLY A 414 -23.02 -22.07 -3.25
N GLY A 415 -23.98 -21.73 -4.12
CA GLY A 415 -25.14 -22.55 -4.45
C GLY A 415 -25.87 -21.96 -5.66
N ALA A 416 -26.84 -22.67 -6.24
CA ALA A 416 -27.68 -22.13 -7.31
C ALA A 416 -28.63 -21.03 -6.78
N THR A 417 -28.86 -21.01 -5.46
CA THR A 417 -29.67 -20.01 -4.77
C THR A 417 -29.00 -19.55 -3.47
N GLY A 418 -29.40 -18.38 -2.96
CA GLY A 418 -28.93 -17.89 -1.65
C GLY A 418 -29.12 -18.88 -0.49
N PRO A 419 -30.30 -19.51 -0.33
CA PRO A 419 -30.50 -20.55 0.67
C PRO A 419 -29.57 -21.76 0.53
N GLU A 420 -29.21 -22.16 -0.69
CA GLU A 420 -28.25 -23.25 -0.90
C GLU A 420 -26.84 -22.85 -0.46
N ALA A 421 -26.40 -21.62 -0.76
CA ALA A 421 -25.10 -21.11 -0.33
C ALA A 421 -25.00 -21.00 1.19
N ARG A 422 -26.04 -20.49 1.85
CA ARG A 422 -26.11 -20.41 3.33
C ARG A 422 -26.03 -21.77 3.98
N ARG A 423 -26.79 -22.74 3.45
CA ARG A 423 -26.75 -24.13 3.93
C ARG A 423 -25.40 -24.80 3.66
N ALA A 424 -24.75 -24.50 2.54
CA ALA A 424 -23.42 -25.01 2.24
C ALA A 424 -22.40 -24.55 3.29
N TRP A 425 -22.43 -23.28 3.69
CA TRP A 425 -21.63 -22.76 4.78
C TRP A 425 -22.00 -23.40 6.13
N GLU A 426 -23.28 -23.41 6.52
CA GLU A 426 -23.74 -23.95 7.81
C GLU A 426 -23.31 -25.41 8.00
N ASN A 427 -23.45 -26.24 6.95
CA ASN A 427 -23.07 -27.64 6.98
C ASN A 427 -21.55 -27.86 7.08
N ALA A 428 -20.77 -26.94 6.52
CA ALA A 428 -19.31 -27.01 6.53
C ALA A 428 -18.70 -26.47 7.84
N SER A 429 -19.30 -25.42 8.42
CA SER A 429 -18.68 -24.66 9.52
C SER A 429 -19.34 -24.89 10.89
N VAL A 430 -20.57 -25.40 10.96
CA VAL A 430 -21.31 -25.59 12.21
C VAL A 430 -21.44 -27.08 12.58
N ALA A 431 -20.94 -27.47 13.76
CA ALA A 431 -21.19 -28.79 14.34
C ALA A 431 -22.53 -28.84 15.08
N GLY A 432 -22.94 -27.73 15.69
CA GLY A 432 -24.19 -27.68 16.44
C GLY A 432 -24.36 -26.40 17.25
N PHE A 433 -25.15 -26.50 18.30
CA PHE A 433 -25.63 -25.39 19.10
C PHE A 433 -25.56 -25.73 20.58
N VAL A 434 -25.23 -24.77 21.44
CA VAL A 434 -25.22 -24.94 22.91
C VAL A 434 -26.04 -23.87 23.61
N ARG A 435 -26.80 -24.26 24.64
CA ARG A 435 -27.53 -23.33 25.51
C ARG A 435 -27.63 -23.84 26.95
N VAL A 436 -28.06 -22.97 27.85
CA VAL A 436 -28.48 -23.36 29.20
C VAL A 436 -29.95 -23.79 29.17
N CYS A 437 -30.26 -24.96 29.75
CA CYS A 437 -31.63 -25.46 29.82
C CYS A 437 -32.41 -24.84 31.01
N PRO A 438 -33.74 -24.62 30.89
CA PRO A 438 -34.58 -24.28 32.04
C PRO A 438 -34.43 -25.31 33.18
N GLY A 439 -33.97 -24.85 34.34
CA GLY A 439 -33.64 -25.72 35.49
C GLY A 439 -32.14 -25.93 35.72
N GLY A 440 -31.29 -25.38 34.86
CA GLY A 440 -29.83 -25.42 34.97
C GLY A 440 -29.18 -26.54 34.13
N GLY A 441 -27.88 -26.40 33.89
CA GLY A 441 -27.09 -27.30 33.05
C GLY A 441 -27.11 -26.92 31.57
N SER A 442 -25.96 -27.11 30.93
CA SER A 442 -25.79 -26.85 29.49
C SER A 442 -26.17 -28.07 28.66
N VAL A 443 -26.89 -27.82 27.58
CA VAL A 443 -27.35 -28.82 26.61
C VAL A 443 -26.91 -28.43 25.21
N VAL A 444 -26.68 -29.42 24.36
CA VAL A 444 -26.23 -29.24 22.99
C VAL A 444 -27.15 -29.93 22.01
N LYS A 445 -27.20 -29.38 20.79
CA LYS A 445 -27.95 -29.91 19.65
C LYS A 445 -26.98 -30.03 18.47
N PRO A 446 -26.82 -31.21 17.86
CA PRO A 446 -26.11 -31.32 16.58
C PRO A 446 -26.81 -30.52 15.47
N ASN A 447 -26.02 -29.97 14.55
CA ASN A 447 -26.54 -29.32 13.34
C ASN A 447 -27.31 -30.33 12.47
N GLU A 448 -28.51 -29.97 12.01
CA GLU A 448 -29.32 -30.80 11.12
C GLU A 448 -29.17 -30.35 9.65
N PRO A 449 -28.45 -31.10 8.81
CA PRO A 449 -27.97 -30.60 7.52
C PRO A 449 -29.06 -30.35 6.46
N THR A 450 -30.31 -30.73 6.76
CA THR A 450 -31.47 -30.59 5.88
C THR A 450 -32.27 -29.33 6.13
N ILE A 451 -32.05 -28.63 7.24
CA ILE A 451 -32.72 -27.39 7.62
C ILE A 451 -31.69 -26.28 7.83
N GLU A 452 -32.10 -25.03 7.67
CA GLU A 452 -31.28 -23.86 8.00
C GLU A 452 -31.63 -23.46 9.43
N GLU A 453 -30.66 -23.53 10.36
CA GLU A 453 -30.84 -23.24 11.78
C GLU A 453 -30.07 -21.98 12.22
N ILE A 454 -29.55 -21.26 11.23
CA ILE A 454 -28.79 -20.02 11.37
C ILE A 454 -29.57 -18.85 10.79
N THR A 455 -29.51 -17.72 11.50
CA THR A 455 -29.97 -16.43 10.99
C THR A 455 -28.79 -15.69 10.39
N PHE A 456 -28.95 -15.18 9.17
CA PHE A 456 -27.96 -14.37 8.47
C PHE A 456 -28.43 -12.91 8.44
N LEU A 457 -27.66 -12.03 9.04
CA LEU A 457 -27.97 -10.62 9.21
C LEU A 457 -26.91 -9.80 8.48
N SER A 458 -27.31 -9.03 7.47
CA SER A 458 -26.41 -8.04 6.87
C SER A 458 -26.18 -6.92 7.87
N VAL A 459 -24.92 -6.66 8.22
CA VAL A 459 -24.56 -5.61 9.19
C VAL A 459 -23.84 -4.43 8.54
N GLN A 460 -23.20 -4.66 7.38
CA GLN A 460 -22.52 -3.63 6.60
C GLN A 460 -22.56 -4.00 5.12
N GLY A 461 -22.79 -3.02 4.25
CA GLY A 461 -22.79 -3.18 2.81
C GLY A 461 -22.67 -1.85 2.07
N ASP A 462 -22.31 -1.92 0.80
CA ASP A 462 -22.24 -0.78 -0.11
C ASP A 462 -23.67 -0.27 -0.38
N GLY A 463 -24.14 0.65 0.46
CA GLY A 463 -25.46 1.28 0.35
C GLY A 463 -25.63 2.17 -0.87
#